data_AF-T1EXA9-F1
#
_entry.id   AF-T1EXA9-F1
#
_cell.length_a   1.000
_cell.length_b   1.000
_cell.length_c   1.000
_cell.angle_alpha   90.00
_cell.angle_beta   90.00
_cell.angle_gamma   90.00
#
_symmetry.space_group_name_H-M   'P 1'
#
loop_
_entity.id
_entity.type
_entity.pdbx_description
1 polymer ?
#
loop_
_entity_poly.entity_id
_entity_poly.type
_entity_poly.pdbx_seq_one_letter_code
_entity_poly.pdbx_strand_id
1 'polypeptide(L)'
;MSGFKFTCHTGSFQTGISAVVNSVFQHKKYDGVVYENIWTNYTFPLITADRYDSFYGPAVCTSSGDPRVVTFDGTYYSIYQSGQFVYVKSDDRSVEVHVRHRPCVSNVACVCGVAIREGAVILAADMCTDSFLRYLVYPSTTLPSGYLVQRTSSGDSFELNTPSGKIFGSNAGNMLNIQIFIPSQYRASVDGLCGNYDGKAENDLHYKNKTLIPTRNDLNYVASRDYVDLWRLDHFCDETLVGLMTPKNEPHS
;
A
#
# COMPACT_ATOMS: atom_id res chain seq x y z
N MET A 1 14.38 22.60 30.94
CA MET A 1 15.49 22.77 29.97
C MET A 1 15.03 22.24 28.64
N SER A 2 14.95 23.16 27.69
CA SER A 2 14.62 22.99 26.28
C SER A 2 15.65 22.12 25.56
N GLY A 3 15.19 21.18 24.75
CA GLY A 3 16.06 20.37 23.90
C GLY A 3 15.28 19.46 22.95
N PHE A 4 14.83 20.02 21.82
CA PHE A 4 14.58 19.25 20.60
C PHE A 4 15.30 19.96 19.46
N LYS A 5 16.11 19.21 18.71
CA LYS A 5 16.64 19.66 17.43
C LYS A 5 16.65 18.48 16.46
N PHE A 6 15.80 18.57 15.45
CA PHE A 6 16.05 17.97 14.14
C PHE A 6 15.69 19.03 13.10
N THR A 7 16.72 19.53 12.42
CA THR A 7 16.62 20.43 11.28
C THR A 7 16.51 19.59 10.00
N CYS A 8 15.44 19.75 9.23
CA CYS A 8 15.41 19.38 7.81
C CYS A 8 15.96 20.55 6.99
N HIS A 9 16.98 20.29 6.17
CA HIS A 9 17.55 21.28 5.24
C HIS A 9 16.69 21.42 3.97
N THR A 10 16.58 22.66 3.50
CA THR A 10 15.84 23.15 2.33
C THR A 10 16.54 22.87 1.00
N GLY A 11 15.78 22.62 -0.06
CA GLY A 11 16.22 22.77 -1.45
C GLY A 11 15.22 23.61 -2.25
N SER A 12 15.70 24.70 -2.86
CA SER A 12 14.96 25.60 -3.75
C SER A 12 15.38 25.37 -5.22
N PHE A 13 14.43 25.26 -6.17
CA PHE A 13 14.29 26.09 -7.40
C PHE A 13 13.28 25.50 -8.43
N GLN A 14 12.39 26.41 -8.87
CA GLN A 14 11.66 26.62 -10.14
C GLN A 14 10.71 25.61 -10.83
N THR A 15 9.47 26.10 -10.97
CA THR A 15 8.41 25.95 -11.99
C THR A 15 8.10 24.55 -12.53
N GLY A 16 7.16 23.92 -11.83
CA GLY A 16 6.27 22.85 -12.26
C GLY A 16 5.42 22.51 -11.03
N ILE A 17 4.09 22.49 -11.13
CA ILE A 17 3.23 22.24 -9.97
C ILE A 17 3.34 20.76 -9.59
N SER A 18 4.36 20.42 -8.78
CA SER A 18 4.44 19.15 -8.05
C SER A 18 3.99 19.40 -6.62
N ALA A 19 2.87 18.78 -6.23
CA ALA A 19 2.41 18.81 -4.86
C ALA A 19 3.16 17.73 -4.07
N VAL A 20 3.89 18.12 -3.03
CA VAL A 20 4.36 17.19 -2.00
C VAL A 20 3.21 17.02 -1.01
N VAL A 21 2.65 15.82 -0.88
CA VAL A 21 1.55 15.57 0.05
C VAL A 21 2.09 14.87 1.28
N ASN A 22 1.91 15.51 2.43
CA ASN A 22 2.06 14.89 3.74
C ASN A 22 0.66 14.56 4.27
N SER A 23 0.02 13.52 3.74
CA SER A 23 -1.30 13.11 4.19
C SER A 23 -1.17 12.30 5.47
N VAL A 24 -1.66 12.85 6.59
CA VAL A 24 -1.62 12.19 7.89
C VAL A 24 -2.92 11.45 8.15
N PHE A 25 -2.87 10.12 8.35
CA PHE A 25 -3.98 9.39 8.95
C PHE A 25 -3.96 9.67 10.47
N GLN A 26 -4.56 10.77 10.90
CA GLN A 26 -4.63 11.08 12.34
C GLN A 26 -5.65 10.18 13.03
N HIS A 27 -5.14 9.16 13.72
CA HIS A 27 -5.89 8.46 14.75
C HIS A 27 -5.77 9.22 16.06
N LYS A 28 -6.89 9.74 16.60
CA LYS A 28 -6.96 10.13 18.01
C LYS A 28 -7.43 8.93 18.80
N LYS A 29 -6.49 8.22 19.43
CA LYS A 29 -6.80 7.32 20.54
C LYS A 29 -6.82 8.13 21.85
N TYR A 30 -7.58 7.69 22.84
CA TYR A 30 -7.73 8.32 24.16
C TYR A 30 -6.40 8.35 24.97
N ASP A 31 -5.37 7.67 24.46
CA ASP A 31 -4.05 7.36 25.01
C ASP A 31 -2.87 7.90 24.17
N GLY A 32 -3.13 8.71 23.12
CA GLY A 32 -2.10 9.58 22.51
C GLY A 32 -1.14 8.96 21.48
N VAL A 33 -1.32 7.71 21.05
CA VAL A 33 -0.48 7.08 20.00
C VAL A 33 -1.08 7.28 18.60
N VAL A 34 -0.30 7.85 17.68
CA VAL A 34 -0.66 8.11 16.27
C VAL A 34 -0.01 7.03 15.39
N TYR A 35 -0.76 6.38 14.50
CA TYR A 35 -0.22 5.44 13.52
C TYR A 35 0.18 6.15 12.22
N GLU A 36 1.26 5.66 11.59
CA GLU A 36 1.95 6.28 10.45
C GLU A 36 1.15 6.33 9.14
N ASN A 37 1.65 7.19 8.25
CA ASN A 37 1.02 7.68 7.04
C ASN A 37 1.35 6.82 5.83
N ILE A 38 0.36 6.55 4.98
CA ILE A 38 0.53 5.70 3.79
C ILE A 38 1.37 6.41 2.70
N TRP A 39 1.52 7.74 2.76
CA TRP A 39 2.15 8.53 1.69
C TRP A 39 2.97 9.74 2.15
N THR A 40 3.58 9.73 3.34
CA THR A 40 4.44 10.84 3.79
C THR A 40 5.62 11.10 2.85
N ASN A 41 5.86 12.36 2.49
CA ASN A 41 6.95 12.80 1.61
C ASN A 41 6.96 12.22 0.19
N TYR A 42 5.85 11.63 -0.30
CA TYR A 42 5.76 11.18 -1.69
C TYR A 42 5.46 12.34 -2.62
N THR A 43 6.22 12.47 -3.70
CA THR A 43 6.02 13.50 -4.74
C THR A 43 5.32 12.86 -5.94
N PHE A 44 4.15 13.39 -6.32
CA PHE A 44 3.34 12.81 -7.40
C PHE A 44 3.85 13.24 -8.77
N PRO A 45 4.10 12.29 -9.70
CA PRO A 45 4.25 12.63 -11.10
C PRO A 45 2.90 13.05 -11.70
N LEU A 46 2.94 13.90 -12.74
CA LEU A 46 1.79 14.19 -13.61
C LEU A 46 1.53 13.01 -14.53
N ILE A 47 0.24 12.75 -14.83
CA ILE A 47 -0.20 11.50 -15.45
C ILE A 47 -1.31 11.79 -16.47
N THR A 48 -1.25 11.11 -17.61
CA THR A 48 -2.25 11.12 -18.68
C THR A 48 -3.02 9.79 -18.70
N ALA A 49 -4.34 9.85 -18.84
CA ALA A 49 -5.18 8.65 -18.96
C ALA A 49 -5.44 8.35 -20.44
N ASP A 50 -4.96 7.20 -20.92
CA ASP A 50 -5.22 6.70 -22.27
C ASP A 50 -6.23 5.54 -22.25
N ARG A 51 -7.17 5.54 -23.19
CA ARG A 51 -8.16 4.48 -23.35
C ARG A 51 -7.60 3.38 -24.26
N TYR A 52 -7.42 2.17 -23.75
CA TYR A 52 -6.98 1.01 -24.51
C TYR A 52 -8.03 -0.10 -24.47
N ASP A 53 -8.45 -0.60 -25.63
CA ASP A 53 -9.42 -1.68 -25.78
C ASP A 53 -8.64 -2.97 -26.06
N SER A 54 -8.58 -3.90 -25.10
CA SER A 54 -7.81 -5.14 -25.23
C SER A 54 -8.72 -6.37 -25.25
N PHE A 55 -8.28 -7.43 -25.95
CA PHE A 55 -8.96 -8.73 -26.00
C PHE A 55 -9.02 -9.43 -24.62
N TYR A 56 -8.21 -8.99 -23.66
CA TYR A 56 -8.20 -9.53 -22.29
C TYR A 56 -9.19 -8.76 -21.41
N GLY A 57 -9.94 -9.48 -20.57
CA GLY A 57 -10.84 -8.88 -19.58
C GLY A 57 -10.07 -8.27 -18.40
N PRO A 58 -10.74 -7.48 -17.54
CA PRO A 58 -10.11 -6.91 -16.34
C PRO A 58 -9.52 -7.99 -15.44
N ALA A 59 -8.41 -7.68 -14.77
CA ALA A 59 -7.79 -8.60 -13.83
C ALA A 59 -8.18 -8.31 -12.39
N VAL A 60 -8.15 -9.36 -11.58
CA VAL A 60 -8.48 -9.30 -10.16
C VAL A 60 -7.34 -9.91 -9.34
N CYS A 61 -6.79 -9.13 -8.43
CA CYS A 61 -5.90 -9.60 -7.38
C CYS A 61 -6.67 -9.61 -6.06
N THR A 62 -6.45 -10.60 -5.20
CA THR A 62 -7.12 -10.66 -3.89
C THR A 62 -6.12 -10.73 -2.76
N SER A 63 -6.50 -10.23 -1.59
CA SER A 63 -5.77 -10.45 -0.33
C SER A 63 -6.78 -10.70 0.78
N SER A 64 -6.74 -11.89 1.38
CA SER A 64 -7.73 -12.30 2.37
C SER A 64 -7.11 -12.75 3.68
N GLY A 65 -7.79 -12.41 4.79
CA GLY A 65 -7.46 -12.84 6.13
C GLY A 65 -6.04 -12.49 6.62
N ASP A 66 -5.31 -13.53 7.06
CA ASP A 66 -3.86 -13.56 7.24
C ASP A 66 -3.18 -13.59 5.86
N PRO A 67 -2.61 -12.47 5.38
CA PRO A 67 -2.70 -12.06 3.98
C PRO A 67 -2.41 -13.19 2.98
N ARG A 68 -3.47 -13.81 2.46
CA ARG A 68 -3.42 -14.78 1.37
C ARG A 68 -3.65 -14.03 0.07
N VAL A 69 -2.60 -13.93 -0.73
CA VAL A 69 -2.62 -13.22 -2.02
C VAL A 69 -2.93 -14.21 -3.13
N VAL A 70 -3.84 -13.81 -4.02
CA VAL A 70 -3.96 -14.38 -5.36
C VAL A 70 -3.65 -13.26 -6.34
N THR A 71 -2.57 -13.41 -7.10
CA THR A 71 -2.14 -12.42 -8.10
C THR A 71 -3.10 -12.35 -9.28
N PHE A 72 -2.88 -11.37 -10.16
CA PHE A 72 -3.69 -11.20 -11.36
C PHE A 72 -3.69 -12.44 -12.28
N ASP A 73 -2.58 -13.17 -12.33
CA ASP A 73 -2.43 -14.36 -13.18
C ASP A 73 -2.64 -15.68 -12.41
N GLY A 74 -2.99 -15.61 -11.13
CA GLY A 74 -3.48 -16.75 -10.35
C GLY A 74 -2.47 -17.42 -9.41
N THR A 75 -1.28 -16.84 -9.25
CA THR A 75 -0.30 -17.28 -8.24
C THR A 75 -0.84 -17.06 -6.84
N TYR A 76 -0.87 -18.13 -6.05
CA TYR A 76 -1.30 -18.10 -4.65
C TYR A 76 -0.10 -18.12 -3.71
N TYR A 77 -0.09 -17.25 -2.70
CA TYR A 77 0.90 -17.27 -1.62
C TYR A 77 0.44 -16.51 -0.37
N SER A 78 1.07 -16.78 0.78
CA SER A 78 0.80 -16.06 2.03
C SER A 78 1.91 -15.07 2.38
N ILE A 79 1.53 -13.96 3.04
CA ILE A 79 2.43 -12.94 3.60
C ILE A 79 2.17 -12.81 5.11
N TYR A 80 3.18 -13.10 5.92
CA TYR A 80 3.06 -13.02 7.40
C TYR A 80 3.69 -11.76 7.98
N GLN A 81 4.35 -10.96 7.16
CA GLN A 81 5.01 -9.74 7.60
C GLN A 81 3.98 -8.62 7.82
N SER A 82 4.09 -7.95 8.97
CA SER A 82 3.40 -6.68 9.21
C SER A 82 4.12 -5.55 8.49
N GLY A 83 3.40 -4.48 8.14
CA GLY A 83 3.95 -3.33 7.44
C GLY A 83 2.98 -2.72 6.44
N GLN A 84 3.51 -1.89 5.56
CA GLN A 84 2.79 -1.30 4.44
C GLN A 84 3.47 -1.74 3.16
N PHE A 85 2.69 -2.20 2.19
CA PHE A 85 3.22 -2.84 1.00
C PHE A 85 2.55 -2.32 -0.27
N VAL A 86 3.35 -2.23 -1.34
CA VAL A 86 2.89 -1.97 -2.69
C VAL A 86 2.31 -3.27 -3.26
N TYR A 87 0.99 -3.29 -3.42
CA TYR A 87 0.31 -4.42 -4.07
C TYR A 87 0.27 -4.25 -5.58
N VAL A 88 0.04 -3.03 -6.06
CA VAL A 88 0.02 -2.68 -7.48
C VAL A 88 0.71 -1.35 -7.68
N LYS A 89 1.55 -1.26 -8.70
CA LYS A 89 2.10 -0.01 -9.19
C LYS A 89 2.25 -0.10 -10.70
N SER A 90 1.63 0.82 -11.43
CA SER A 90 1.81 0.92 -12.88
C SER A 90 3.14 1.57 -13.26
N ASP A 91 3.65 1.27 -14.45
CA ASP A 91 4.94 1.79 -14.95
C ASP A 91 4.94 3.32 -15.08
N ASP A 92 3.84 3.87 -15.60
CA ASP A 92 3.57 5.31 -15.70
C ASP A 92 3.20 5.94 -14.34
N ARG A 93 3.10 5.12 -13.29
CA ARG A 93 2.68 5.49 -11.93
C ARG A 93 1.29 6.10 -11.88
N SER A 94 0.45 5.90 -12.90
CA SER A 94 -0.95 6.33 -12.97
C SER A 94 -1.77 5.77 -11.84
N VAL A 95 -1.59 4.50 -11.54
CA VAL A 95 -2.33 3.78 -10.50
C VAL A 95 -1.35 3.12 -9.53
N GLU A 96 -1.64 3.25 -8.24
CA GLU A 96 -0.87 2.62 -7.19
C GLU A 96 -1.79 2.17 -6.05
N VAL A 97 -1.63 0.92 -5.61
CA VAL A 97 -2.44 0.32 -4.54
C VAL A 97 -1.51 -0.12 -3.43
N HIS A 98 -1.77 0.41 -2.24
CA HIS A 98 -1.05 0.10 -1.02
C HIS A 98 -1.94 -0.64 -0.04
N VAL A 99 -1.39 -1.64 0.62
CA VAL A 99 -2.11 -2.46 1.61
C VAL A 99 -1.32 -2.46 2.91
N ARG A 100 -2.05 -2.28 4.02
CA ARG A 100 -1.48 -2.27 5.36
C ARG A 100 -1.80 -3.56 6.09
N HIS A 101 -0.74 -4.19 6.59
CA HIS A 101 -0.79 -5.38 7.43
C HIS A 101 -0.44 -5.00 8.86
N ARG A 102 -1.26 -5.40 9.83
CA ARG A 102 -0.97 -5.25 11.27
C ARG A 102 -0.74 -6.62 11.92
N PRO A 103 0.01 -6.68 13.02
CA PRO A 103 0.02 -7.87 13.86
C PRO A 103 -1.40 -8.24 14.28
N CYS A 104 -1.69 -9.53 14.24
CA CYS A 104 -3.00 -10.08 14.52
C CYS A 104 -2.90 -11.16 15.62
N VAL A 105 -3.84 -12.09 15.70
CA VAL A 105 -3.77 -13.19 16.69
C VAL A 105 -2.51 -14.03 16.44
N SER A 106 -1.68 -14.25 17.46
CA SER A 106 -0.42 -14.99 17.37
C SER A 106 0.66 -14.27 16.52
N ASN A 107 1.47 -15.00 15.75
CA ASN A 107 2.59 -14.51 14.95
C ASN A 107 2.23 -14.24 13.47
N VAL A 108 0.95 -14.06 13.14
CA VAL A 108 0.50 -13.74 11.78
C VAL A 108 0.06 -12.28 11.67
N ALA A 109 0.29 -11.69 10.49
CA ALA A 109 -0.26 -10.38 10.16
C ALA A 109 -1.69 -10.52 9.62
N CYS A 110 -2.46 -9.43 9.63
CA CYS A 110 -3.78 -9.33 8.99
C CYS A 110 -3.84 -8.08 8.12
N VAL A 111 -4.55 -8.17 6.99
CA VAL A 111 -4.93 -6.99 6.22
C VAL A 111 -5.86 -6.13 7.05
N CYS A 112 -5.57 -4.84 7.17
CA CYS A 112 -6.38 -3.92 7.99
C CYS A 112 -6.59 -2.54 7.37
N GLY A 113 -5.95 -2.26 6.23
CA GLY A 113 -6.18 -1.02 5.50
C GLY A 113 -5.72 -1.14 4.05
N VAL A 114 -6.32 -0.33 3.19
CA VAL A 114 -6.03 -0.30 1.75
C VAL A 114 -6.22 1.12 1.23
N ALA A 115 -5.35 1.53 0.30
CA ALA A 115 -5.45 2.79 -0.41
C ALA A 115 -5.23 2.56 -1.90
N ILE A 116 -6.04 3.21 -2.73
CA ILE A 116 -5.83 3.34 -4.17
C ILE A 116 -5.57 4.80 -4.49
N ARG A 117 -4.51 5.03 -5.26
CA ARG A 117 -4.20 6.32 -5.86
C ARG A 117 -4.38 6.24 -7.36
N GLU A 118 -5.02 7.26 -7.91
CA GLU A 118 -4.95 7.54 -9.34
C GLU A 118 -4.67 9.03 -9.56
N GLY A 119 -3.56 9.34 -10.25
CA GLY A 119 -3.08 10.72 -10.36
C GLY A 119 -2.82 11.34 -8.97
N ALA A 120 -3.50 12.46 -8.69
CA ALA A 120 -3.42 13.18 -7.41
C ALA A 120 -4.52 12.80 -6.39
N VAL A 121 -5.46 11.93 -6.77
CA VAL A 121 -6.59 11.55 -5.92
C VAL A 121 -6.24 10.25 -5.19
N ILE A 122 -6.51 10.23 -3.89
CA ILE A 122 -6.34 9.03 -3.05
C ILE A 122 -7.68 8.70 -2.40
N LEU A 123 -8.10 7.44 -2.56
CA LEU A 123 -9.19 6.83 -1.83
C LEU A 123 -8.62 5.76 -0.91
N ALA A 124 -9.01 5.76 0.35
CA ALA A 124 -8.56 4.74 1.28
C ALA A 124 -9.64 4.28 2.24
N ALA A 125 -9.50 3.06 2.72
CA ALA A 125 -10.29 2.46 3.77
C ALA A 125 -9.36 1.84 4.81
N ASP A 126 -9.62 2.09 6.09
CA ASP A 126 -8.72 1.71 7.18
C ASP A 126 -9.45 1.32 8.46
N MET A 127 -9.01 0.22 9.07
CA MET A 127 -9.49 -0.27 10.37
C MET A 127 -8.34 -0.71 11.29
N CYS A 128 -7.09 -0.37 10.97
CA CYS A 128 -5.92 -0.94 11.65
C CYS A 128 -5.76 -0.59 13.14
N THR A 129 -6.42 0.44 13.65
CA THR A 129 -6.20 0.85 15.05
C THR A 129 -7.19 0.22 16.03
N ASP A 130 -8.47 0.17 15.70
CA ASP A 130 -9.55 -0.25 16.61
C ASP A 130 -10.61 -1.13 15.94
N SER A 131 -10.31 -1.65 14.75
CA SER A 131 -11.25 -2.43 13.93
C SER A 131 -12.52 -1.67 13.51
N PHE A 132 -12.55 -0.34 13.67
CA PHE A 132 -13.62 0.48 13.11
C PHE A 132 -13.22 1.01 11.73
N LEU A 133 -14.02 0.67 10.71
CA LEU A 133 -13.73 1.01 9.32
C LEU A 133 -13.94 2.51 9.05
N ARG A 134 -12.87 3.17 8.63
CA ARG A 134 -12.81 4.59 8.28
C ARG A 134 -12.40 4.76 6.84
N TYR A 135 -12.67 5.93 6.29
CA TYR A 135 -12.48 6.21 4.88
C TYR A 135 -11.85 7.58 4.70
N LEU A 136 -11.00 7.70 3.70
CA LEU A 136 -10.32 8.93 3.32
C LEU A 136 -10.54 9.21 1.84
N VAL A 137 -10.80 10.47 1.53
CA VAL A 137 -10.71 11.04 0.18
C VAL A 137 -9.75 12.22 0.28
N TYR A 138 -8.74 12.25 -0.57
CA TYR A 138 -7.74 13.31 -0.61
C TYR A 138 -7.51 13.77 -2.06
N PRO A 139 -7.28 15.07 -2.34
CA PRO A 139 -7.13 16.21 -1.40
C PRO A 139 -8.44 16.85 -0.92
N SER A 140 -9.57 16.43 -1.47
CA SER A 140 -10.88 17.05 -1.21
C SER A 140 -11.85 16.05 -0.61
N THR A 141 -12.90 16.54 0.04
CA THR A 141 -14.06 15.73 0.46
C THR A 141 -15.05 15.52 -0.68
N THR A 142 -14.92 16.27 -1.78
CA THR A 142 -15.72 16.09 -3.00
C THR A 142 -14.97 15.23 -3.99
N LEU A 143 -15.59 14.12 -4.41
CA LEU A 143 -15.03 13.21 -5.40
C LEU A 143 -15.17 13.81 -6.81
N PRO A 144 -14.09 13.84 -7.62
CA PRO A 144 -14.21 14.16 -9.03
C PRO A 144 -15.08 13.13 -9.75
N SER A 145 -15.60 13.51 -10.94
CA SER A 145 -16.35 12.58 -11.78
C SER A 145 -15.53 11.32 -12.07
N GLY A 146 -16.16 10.15 -11.98
CA GLY A 146 -15.51 8.85 -12.16
C GLY A 146 -14.91 8.24 -10.89
N TYR A 147 -14.78 9.01 -9.79
CA TYR A 147 -14.38 8.49 -8.49
C TYR A 147 -15.61 8.20 -7.62
N LEU A 148 -15.55 7.13 -6.84
CA LEU A 148 -16.67 6.68 -6.01
C LEU A 148 -16.17 6.02 -4.73
N VAL A 149 -16.83 6.35 -3.62
CA VAL A 149 -16.72 5.60 -2.36
C VAL A 149 -18.12 5.13 -1.99
N GLN A 150 -18.36 3.82 -2.08
CA GLN A 150 -19.62 3.18 -1.68
C GLN A 150 -19.42 2.26 -0.50
N ARG A 151 -20.48 2.07 0.28
CA ARG A 151 -20.50 1.26 1.50
C ARG A 151 -21.82 0.53 1.59
N THR A 152 -21.83 -0.66 2.17
CA THR A 152 -23.08 -1.31 2.56
C THR A 152 -23.74 -0.54 3.69
N SER A 153 -25.06 -0.70 3.85
CA SER A 153 -25.82 -0.09 4.95
C SER A 153 -25.32 -0.54 6.33
N SER A 154 -24.81 -1.77 6.44
CA SER A 154 -24.17 -2.27 7.66
C SER A 154 -22.77 -1.68 7.92
N GLY A 155 -22.14 -1.09 6.89
CA GLY A 155 -20.78 -0.59 6.96
C GLY A 155 -19.69 -1.67 6.87
N ASP A 156 -20.07 -2.94 6.71
CA ASP A 156 -19.14 -4.07 6.71
C ASP A 156 -18.44 -4.27 5.36
N SER A 157 -18.96 -3.73 4.26
CA SER A 157 -18.29 -3.80 2.96
C SER A 157 -18.23 -2.44 2.29
N PHE A 158 -17.24 -2.25 1.44
CA PHE A 158 -16.99 -1.01 0.74
C PHE A 158 -16.44 -1.21 -0.66
N GLU A 159 -16.59 -0.16 -1.45
CA GLU A 159 -16.05 -0.05 -2.80
C GLU A 159 -15.37 1.32 -2.95
N LEU A 160 -14.10 1.30 -3.38
CA LEU A 160 -13.31 2.47 -3.74
C LEU A 160 -13.06 2.40 -5.24
N ASN A 161 -13.67 3.30 -6.03
CA ASN A 161 -13.45 3.35 -7.47
C ASN A 161 -12.70 4.61 -7.85
N THR A 162 -11.74 4.38 -8.73
CA THR A 162 -11.09 5.38 -9.57
C THR A 162 -11.44 5.05 -11.02
N PRO A 163 -11.33 6.01 -11.96
CA PRO A 163 -11.46 5.77 -13.38
C PRO A 163 -10.77 4.50 -13.91
N SER A 164 -9.56 4.20 -13.43
CA SER A 164 -8.75 3.07 -13.94
C SER A 164 -8.44 2.01 -12.88
N GLY A 165 -9.23 1.92 -11.81
CA GLY A 165 -9.03 0.90 -10.79
C GLY A 165 -10.12 0.88 -9.74
N LYS A 166 -10.43 -0.31 -9.24
CA LYS A 166 -11.49 -0.52 -8.25
C LYS A 166 -11.00 -1.43 -7.13
N ILE A 167 -11.38 -1.11 -5.90
CA ILE A 167 -11.15 -1.97 -4.74
C ILE A 167 -12.48 -2.29 -4.12
N PHE A 168 -12.79 -3.59 -4.00
CA PHE A 168 -13.83 -4.07 -3.11
C PHE A 168 -13.19 -4.58 -1.83
N GLY A 169 -13.75 -4.20 -0.68
CA GLY A 169 -13.30 -4.73 0.60
C GLY A 169 -14.45 -5.10 1.51
N SER A 170 -14.26 -6.13 2.33
CA SER A 170 -15.22 -6.52 3.36
C SER A 170 -14.53 -6.83 4.68
N ASN A 171 -15.21 -6.46 5.78
CA ASN A 171 -14.82 -6.77 7.13
C ASN A 171 -15.03 -8.27 7.39
N ALA A 172 -13.98 -8.94 7.82
CA ALA A 172 -13.96 -10.34 8.24
C ALA A 172 -13.57 -10.45 9.72
N GLY A 173 -14.20 -9.63 10.57
CA GLY A 173 -13.97 -9.57 12.01
C GLY A 173 -12.93 -8.51 12.39
N ASN A 174 -11.67 -8.93 12.59
CA ASN A 174 -10.56 -8.02 12.92
C ASN A 174 -9.61 -7.79 11.73
N MET A 175 -10.06 -8.10 10.53
CA MET A 175 -9.26 -8.06 9.30
C MET A 175 -10.16 -7.75 8.09
N LEU A 176 -9.53 -7.34 6.99
CA LEU A 176 -10.21 -7.09 5.72
C LEU A 176 -9.93 -8.22 4.73
N ASN A 177 -10.93 -8.56 3.93
CA ASN A 177 -10.75 -9.24 2.65
C ASN A 177 -10.85 -8.19 1.56
N ILE A 178 -9.86 -8.10 0.68
CA ILE A 178 -9.84 -7.12 -0.41
C ILE A 178 -9.71 -7.80 -1.77
N GLN A 179 -10.32 -7.18 -2.78
CA GLN A 179 -10.19 -7.50 -4.19
C GLN A 179 -9.83 -6.22 -4.93
N ILE A 180 -8.73 -6.26 -5.69
CA ILE A 180 -8.17 -5.15 -6.44
C ILE A 180 -8.39 -5.46 -7.92
N PHE A 181 -9.16 -4.61 -8.59
CA PHE A 181 -9.50 -4.72 -10.00
C PHE A 181 -8.72 -3.67 -10.80
N ILE A 182 -8.05 -4.11 -11.86
CA ILE A 182 -7.42 -3.20 -12.83
C ILE A 182 -7.93 -3.51 -14.25
N PRO A 183 -8.16 -2.49 -15.08
CA PRO A 183 -8.55 -2.66 -16.48
C PRO A 183 -7.41 -3.28 -17.30
N SER A 184 -7.77 -3.90 -18.42
CA SER A 184 -6.82 -4.64 -19.25
C SER A 184 -5.79 -3.79 -19.99
N GLN A 185 -5.96 -2.46 -19.98
CA GLN A 185 -4.94 -1.50 -20.39
C GLN A 185 -3.65 -1.58 -19.56
N TYR A 186 -3.71 -2.15 -18.35
CA TYR A 186 -2.54 -2.33 -17.47
C TYR A 186 -1.81 -3.66 -17.65
N ARG A 187 -2.22 -4.46 -18.64
CA ARG A 187 -1.61 -5.76 -18.93
C ARG A 187 -0.11 -5.60 -19.19
N ALA A 188 0.69 -6.35 -18.46
CA ALA A 188 2.16 -6.31 -18.51
C ALA A 188 2.77 -4.91 -18.26
N SER A 189 2.03 -3.99 -17.63
CA SER A 189 2.49 -2.63 -17.31
C SER A 189 2.23 -2.25 -15.84
N VAL A 190 2.11 -3.26 -14.99
CA VAL A 190 2.04 -3.15 -13.54
C VAL A 190 3.05 -4.10 -12.90
N ASP A 191 3.41 -3.81 -11.67
CA ASP A 191 4.24 -4.69 -10.85
C ASP A 191 3.86 -4.52 -9.37
N GLY A 192 4.20 -5.49 -8.53
CA GLY A 192 3.84 -5.49 -7.11
C GLY A 192 3.61 -6.88 -6.55
N LEU A 193 3.09 -6.93 -5.32
CA LEU A 193 2.65 -8.19 -4.72
C LEU A 193 1.51 -8.86 -5.52
N CYS A 194 0.77 -8.13 -6.35
CA CYS A 194 -0.24 -8.71 -7.23
C CYS A 194 0.30 -9.27 -8.57
N GLY A 195 1.62 -9.30 -8.77
CA GLY A 195 2.24 -9.75 -10.01
C GLY A 195 2.21 -8.69 -11.12
N ASN A 196 2.51 -9.11 -12.35
CA ASN A 196 2.72 -8.21 -13.49
C ASN A 196 1.55 -8.21 -14.50
N TYR A 197 0.56 -9.09 -14.32
CA TYR A 197 -0.62 -9.22 -15.17
C TYR A 197 -0.27 -9.46 -16.65
N ASP A 198 0.68 -10.36 -16.93
CA ASP A 198 1.08 -10.74 -18.28
C ASP A 198 0.48 -12.09 -18.74
N GLY A 199 -0.38 -12.70 -17.91
CA GLY A 199 -1.05 -13.97 -18.17
C GLY A 199 -0.21 -15.20 -17.84
N LYS A 200 0.92 -15.06 -17.13
CA LYS A 200 1.85 -16.15 -16.80
C LYS A 200 2.14 -16.19 -15.30
N ALA A 201 1.37 -16.99 -14.59
CA ALA A 201 1.52 -17.18 -13.15
C ALA A 201 2.98 -17.52 -12.73
N GLU A 202 3.72 -18.26 -13.56
CA GLU A 202 5.09 -18.68 -13.27
C GLU A 202 6.09 -17.52 -13.10
N ASN A 203 5.74 -16.30 -13.52
CA ASN A 203 6.62 -15.13 -13.41
C ASN A 203 6.10 -14.02 -12.49
N ASP A 204 4.97 -14.23 -11.83
CA ASP A 204 4.37 -13.25 -10.93
C ASP A 204 5.32 -12.86 -9.79
N LEU A 205 6.03 -13.84 -9.21
CA LEU A 205 6.99 -13.60 -8.14
C LEU A 205 8.40 -13.51 -8.72
N HIS A 206 8.97 -12.32 -8.68
CA HIS A 206 10.31 -12.08 -9.19
C HIS A 206 11.03 -10.99 -8.39
N TYR A 207 12.36 -11.07 -8.35
CA TYR A 207 13.20 -10.01 -7.80
C TYR A 207 13.31 -8.84 -8.78
N LYS A 208 13.82 -7.68 -8.33
CA LYS A 208 14.01 -6.48 -9.18
C LYS A 208 14.83 -6.73 -10.45
N ASN A 209 15.76 -7.69 -10.41
CA ASN A 209 16.56 -8.12 -11.57
C ASN A 209 15.82 -9.13 -12.48
N LYS A 210 14.51 -9.32 -12.27
CA LYS A 210 13.63 -10.28 -12.96
C LYS A 210 14.03 -11.76 -12.79
N THR A 211 14.90 -12.08 -11.83
CA THR A 211 15.10 -13.47 -11.41
C THR A 211 13.80 -13.99 -10.78
N LEU A 212 13.28 -15.09 -11.33
CA LEU A 212 12.05 -15.71 -10.86
C LEU A 212 12.25 -16.35 -9.48
N ILE A 213 11.23 -16.23 -8.64
CA ILE A 213 11.16 -16.96 -7.37
C ILE A 213 10.42 -18.27 -7.67
N PRO A 214 11.02 -19.44 -7.36
CA PRO A 214 10.35 -20.71 -7.58
C PRO A 214 9.06 -20.76 -6.76
N THR A 215 7.92 -20.66 -7.43
CA THR A 215 6.62 -20.94 -6.84
C THR A 215 6.37 -22.43 -6.88
N ARG A 216 5.77 -22.96 -5.82
CA ARG A 216 5.08 -24.25 -5.87
C ARG A 216 3.59 -23.89 -5.91
N ASN A 217 2.80 -24.55 -6.76
CA ASN A 217 1.34 -24.53 -6.66
C ASN A 217 0.92 -25.25 -5.36
N ASP A 218 1.23 -24.64 -4.23
CA ASP A 218 1.04 -25.14 -2.87
C ASP A 218 0.28 -24.06 -2.10
N LEU A 219 -0.91 -24.43 -1.62
CA LEU A 219 -1.77 -23.55 -0.82
C LEU A 219 -1.15 -23.18 0.54
N ASN A 220 0.00 -23.77 0.88
CA ASN A 220 0.79 -23.43 2.07
C ASN A 220 2.05 -22.62 1.76
N TYR A 221 2.26 -22.21 0.50
CA TYR A 221 3.42 -21.44 0.14
C TYR A 221 3.40 -20.07 0.82
N VAL A 222 4.41 -19.81 1.65
CA VAL A 222 4.63 -18.51 2.31
C VAL A 222 5.78 -17.82 1.58
N ALA A 223 5.55 -16.60 1.13
CA ALA A 223 6.58 -15.82 0.46
C ALA A 223 7.77 -15.54 1.41
N SER A 224 8.98 -15.58 0.86
CA SER A 224 10.17 -15.22 1.63
C SER A 224 10.10 -13.76 2.06
N ARG A 225 10.68 -13.45 3.23
CA ARG A 225 10.81 -12.08 3.70
C ARG A 225 11.52 -11.20 2.68
N ASP A 226 12.58 -11.72 2.06
CA ASP A 226 13.38 -10.99 1.06
C ASP A 226 12.53 -10.53 -0.13
N TYR A 227 11.58 -11.34 -0.59
CA TYR A 227 10.65 -10.96 -1.65
C TYR A 227 9.65 -9.91 -1.18
N VAL A 228 9.00 -10.15 -0.04
CA VAL A 228 7.98 -9.25 0.50
C VAL A 228 8.57 -7.86 0.80
N ASP A 229 9.81 -7.82 1.29
CA ASP A 229 10.52 -6.59 1.62
C ASP A 229 10.95 -5.79 0.37
N LEU A 230 10.94 -6.38 -0.85
CA LEU A 230 11.10 -5.61 -2.10
C LEU A 230 9.95 -4.60 -2.32
N TRP A 231 8.77 -4.97 -1.84
CA TRP A 231 7.51 -4.24 -1.99
C TRP A 231 7.09 -3.50 -0.73
N ARG A 232 7.90 -3.58 0.33
CA ARG A 232 7.67 -2.83 1.55
C ARG A 232 7.93 -1.36 1.30
N LEU A 233 7.01 -0.53 1.78
CA LEU A 233 7.22 0.91 1.90
C LEU A 233 8.02 1.12 3.18
N ASP A 234 9.22 1.68 3.06
CA ASP A 234 10.16 1.84 4.18
C ASP A 234 9.48 2.46 5.41
N HIS A 235 9.74 1.88 6.59
CA HIS A 235 9.76 2.67 7.81
C HIS A 235 10.97 3.60 7.67
N PHE A 236 10.78 4.89 7.35
CA PHE A 236 11.87 5.84 7.50
C PHE A 236 12.14 6.09 8.98
N CYS A 237 12.83 5.14 9.61
CA CYS A 237 13.83 5.31 10.65
C CYS A 237 14.84 4.18 10.47
N ASP A 238 15.91 4.46 9.76
CA ASP A 238 17.06 3.57 9.63
C ASP A 238 17.74 3.40 11.01
N GLU A 239 17.61 2.22 11.61
CA GLU A 239 18.26 1.87 12.88
C GLU A 239 19.78 1.69 12.75
N THR A 240 20.37 1.72 11.56
CA THR A 240 21.83 1.62 11.38
C THR A 240 22.58 2.92 11.73
N LEU A 241 21.88 4.03 12.00
CA LEU A 241 22.47 5.26 12.55
C LEU A 241 22.45 5.34 14.10
N VAL A 242 21.94 4.31 14.79
CA VAL A 242 21.90 4.27 16.27
C VAL A 242 23.28 3.96 16.89
N GLY A 243 24.31 3.71 16.08
CA GLY A 243 25.66 3.33 16.52
C GLY A 243 26.66 4.45 16.84
N LEU A 244 26.33 5.75 16.68
CA LEU A 244 27.31 6.86 16.85
C LEU A 244 27.07 7.80 18.04
N MET A 245 26.21 7.44 18.98
CA MET A 245 26.06 8.19 20.23
C MET A 245 26.10 7.25 21.44
N THR A 246 27.27 6.64 21.67
CA THR A 246 27.63 6.27 23.03
C THR A 246 28.08 7.54 23.76
N PRO A 247 27.57 7.83 24.98
CA PRO A 247 28.14 8.87 25.81
C PRO A 247 29.58 8.47 26.14
N LYS A 248 30.56 9.29 25.74
CA LYS A 248 31.88 9.25 26.38
C LYS A 248 31.67 9.63 27.84
N ASN A 249 32.06 8.74 28.73
CA ASN A 249 32.17 9.01 30.15
C ASN A 249 33.14 10.18 30.43
N GLU A 250 32.74 10.98 31.43
CA GLU A 250 33.55 11.70 32.44
C GLU A 250 34.34 12.98 32.08
N PRO A 251 34.69 13.86 33.08
CA PRO A 251 34.63 13.67 34.53
C PRO A 251 33.93 14.77 35.36
N HIS A 252 33.74 14.41 36.63
CA HIS A 252 33.39 15.22 37.79
C HIS A 252 34.11 16.58 37.91
N SER A 253 33.37 17.57 38.43
CA SER A 253 33.83 18.48 39.48
C SER A 253 32.64 18.88 40.36
#